data_AF-A0A968UVW8-F1
#
_entry.id   AF-A0A968UVW8-F1
#
_cell.length_a   1.000
_cell.length_b   1.000
_cell.length_c   1.000
_cell.angle_alpha   90.00
_cell.angle_beta   90.00
_cell.angle_gamma   90.00
#
_symmetry.space_group_name_H-M   'P 1'
#
loop_
_entity.id
_entity.type
_entity.pdbx_description
1 polymer ?
#
loop_
_entity_poly.entity_id
_entity_poly.type
_entity_poly.pdbx_seq_one_letter_code
_entity_poly.pdbx_strand_id
1 'polypeptide(L)'
;MYIPNAFSPDGDGINDFFSVFSDSKATRLKSLAIYDRWGNLLFQSYDLPLNQPERGWNGTTSSGVRVPTGTYIYKVEVELLNEKTELMTGVVQVF
;
A
#
# COMPACT_ATOMS: atom_id res chain seq x y z
N MET A 1 3.48 -11.38 -7.89
CA MET A 1 2.98 -10.31 -7.03
C MET A 1 4.08 -9.99 -6.05
N TYR A 2 4.35 -8.71 -5.89
CA TYR A 2 5.36 -8.19 -4.98
C TYR A 2 4.75 -7.04 -4.19
N ILE A 3 4.92 -7.09 -2.88
CA ILE A 3 4.52 -6.02 -1.96
C ILE A 3 5.79 -5.68 -1.18
N PRO A 4 6.32 -4.46 -1.29
CA PRO A 4 7.52 -4.07 -0.54
C PRO A 4 7.25 -4.14 0.96
N ASN A 5 8.29 -4.24 1.77
CA ASN A 5 8.19 -4.22 3.23
C ASN A 5 8.74 -2.92 3.85
N ALA A 6 9.23 -2.00 3.02
CA ALA A 6 9.84 -0.75 3.43
C ALA A 6 9.75 0.30 2.32
N PHE A 7 9.64 1.57 2.69
CA PHE A 7 9.71 2.72 1.78
C PHE A 7 10.09 4.00 2.57
N SER A 8 10.53 5.04 1.87
CA SER A 8 11.08 6.30 2.42
C SER A 8 10.42 7.50 1.74
N PRO A 9 9.31 8.06 2.28
CA PRO A 9 8.56 9.16 1.67
C PRO A 9 9.21 10.53 1.90
N ASP A 10 10.49 10.67 1.53
CA ASP A 10 11.29 11.88 1.72
C ASP A 10 11.28 12.82 0.51
N GLY A 11 10.78 12.36 -0.63
CA GLY A 11 10.60 13.14 -1.86
C GLY A 11 11.81 13.12 -2.79
N ASP A 12 12.73 12.17 -2.63
CA ASP A 12 13.89 12.00 -3.51
C ASP A 12 13.57 11.26 -4.83
N GLY A 13 12.35 10.74 -4.97
CA GLY A 13 11.87 9.98 -6.12
C GLY A 13 12.16 8.47 -6.04
N ILE A 14 12.78 8.00 -4.97
CA ILE A 14 13.22 6.61 -4.76
C ILE A 14 12.45 6.02 -3.59
N ASN A 15 11.57 5.05 -3.87
CA ASN A 15 10.74 4.38 -2.86
C ASN A 15 9.91 5.37 -2.02
N ASP A 16 9.40 6.44 -2.63
CA ASP A 16 8.54 7.42 -1.94
C ASP A 16 7.12 6.91 -1.64
N PHE A 17 6.72 5.83 -2.31
CA PHE A 17 5.37 5.31 -2.23
C PHE A 17 5.33 3.81 -1.98
N PHE A 18 4.39 3.41 -1.13
CA PHE A 18 4.01 2.03 -0.90
C PHE A 18 2.84 1.63 -1.80
N SER A 19 3.05 0.64 -2.67
CA SER A 19 2.01 0.10 -3.55
C SER A 19 2.24 -1.39 -3.84
N VAL A 20 1.28 -2.01 -4.52
CA VAL A 20 1.32 -3.43 -4.90
C VAL A 20 1.73 -3.58 -6.36
N PHE A 21 2.68 -4.48 -6.62
CA PHE A 21 3.20 -4.78 -7.94
C PHE A 21 2.81 -6.17 -8.41
N SER A 22 2.53 -6.31 -9.70
CA SER A 22 2.14 -7.59 -10.31
C SER A 22 2.54 -7.64 -11.78
N ASP A 23 3.19 -8.75 -12.18
CA ASP A 23 3.62 -8.95 -13.57
C ASP A 23 2.47 -9.36 -14.50
N SER A 24 1.51 -10.15 -14.01
CA SER A 24 0.39 -10.66 -14.84
C SER A 24 -0.73 -11.36 -14.07
N LYS A 25 -0.53 -11.71 -12.80
CA LYS A 25 -1.51 -12.53 -12.05
C LYS A 25 -2.72 -11.73 -11.58
N ALA A 26 -2.56 -10.41 -11.42
CA ALA A 26 -3.58 -9.49 -10.94
C ALA A 26 -3.97 -8.47 -12.01
N THR A 27 -5.25 -8.14 -12.05
CA THR A 27 -5.85 -7.12 -12.91
C THR A 27 -5.96 -5.78 -12.21
N ARG A 28 -6.22 -5.79 -10.89
CA ARG A 28 -6.52 -4.57 -10.14
C ARG A 28 -6.19 -4.70 -8.64
N LEU A 29 -5.74 -3.60 -8.04
CA LEU A 29 -5.71 -3.44 -6.59
C LEU A 29 -7.05 -2.86 -6.14
N LYS A 30 -7.96 -3.70 -5.65
CA LYS A 30 -9.32 -3.29 -5.25
C LYS A 30 -9.28 -2.37 -4.02
N SER A 31 -8.40 -2.65 -3.07
CA SER A 31 -8.19 -1.77 -1.92
C SER A 31 -6.79 -1.86 -1.34
N LEU A 32 -6.34 -0.75 -0.79
CA LEU A 32 -5.15 -0.61 0.04
C LEU A 32 -5.54 0.13 1.31
N ALA A 33 -5.43 -0.54 2.46
CA ALA A 33 -5.65 0.05 3.77
C ALA A 33 -4.38 -0.05 4.62
N ILE A 34 -4.07 1.02 5.33
CA ILE A 34 -2.93 1.13 6.24
C ILE A 34 -3.43 1.42 7.64
N TYR A 35 -2.89 0.69 8.60
CA TYR A 35 -3.21 0.80 10.01
C TYR A 35 -1.96 1.06 10.82
N ASP A 36 -2.12 1.75 11.94
CA ASP A 36 -1.10 1.75 12.98
C ASP A 36 -1.02 0.39 13.70
N ARG A 37 -0.04 0.26 14.61
CA ARG A 37 0.16 -0.96 15.42
C ARG A 37 -0.99 -1.31 16.36
N TRP A 38 -1.93 -0.39 16.58
CA TRP A 38 -3.11 -0.59 17.44
C TRP A 38 -4.36 -0.90 16.62
N GLY A 39 -4.26 -0.97 15.29
CA GLY A 39 -5.37 -1.27 14.40
C GLY A 39 -6.21 -0.05 14.02
N ASN A 40 -5.77 1.18 14.33
CA ASN A 40 -6.46 2.36 13.83
C ASN A 40 -6.16 2.54 12.34
N LEU A 41 -7.21 2.74 11.54
CA LEU A 41 -7.10 3.02 10.12
C LEU A 41 -6.50 4.42 9.91
N LEU A 42 -5.34 4.48 9.26
CA LEU A 42 -4.65 5.73 8.95
C LEU A 42 -4.90 6.19 7.53
N PHE A 43 -4.93 5.26 6.58
CA PHE A 43 -5.10 5.53 5.16
C PHE A 43 -5.93 4.42 4.52
N GLN A 44 -6.77 4.80 3.56
CA GLN A 44 -7.46 3.84 2.71
C GLN A 44 -7.65 4.41 1.32
N SER A 45 -7.38 3.59 0.32
CA SER A 45 -7.70 3.87 -1.06
C SER A 45 -8.27 2.63 -1.72
N TYR A 46 -9.05 2.86 -2.77
CA TYR A 46 -9.75 1.83 -3.52
C TYR A 46 -9.35 1.91 -4.98
N ASP A 47 -9.55 0.81 -5.68
CA ASP A 47 -9.63 0.84 -7.14
C ASP A 47 -8.35 1.36 -7.82
N LEU A 48 -7.21 1.08 -7.19
CA LEU A 48 -5.89 1.55 -7.58
C LEU A 48 -5.34 0.78 -8.79
N PRO A 49 -4.65 1.47 -9.71
CA PRO A 49 -3.88 0.80 -10.75
C PRO A 49 -2.68 0.05 -10.14
N LEU A 50 -2.42 -1.15 -10.65
CA LEU A 50 -1.19 -1.88 -10.35
C LEU A 50 0.00 -1.24 -11.06
N ASN A 51 1.20 -1.39 -10.48
CA ASN A 51 2.46 -0.92 -11.06
C ASN A 51 2.52 0.62 -11.30
N GLN A 52 1.68 1.39 -10.61
CA GLN A 52 1.72 2.86 -10.55
C GLN A 52 1.93 3.30 -9.08
N PRO A 53 3.18 3.26 -8.59
CA PRO A 53 3.48 3.49 -7.17
C PRO A 53 3.00 4.85 -6.66
N GLU A 54 3.03 5.89 -7.50
CA GLU A 54 2.58 7.25 -7.17
C GLU A 54 1.10 7.35 -6.81
N ARG A 55 0.30 6.33 -7.15
CA ARG A 55 -1.11 6.20 -6.75
C ARG A 55 -1.30 5.49 -5.41
N GLY A 56 -0.24 4.89 -4.88
CA GLY A 56 -0.20 4.21 -3.61
C GLY A 56 -0.13 5.16 -2.41
N TRP A 57 0.35 4.63 -1.29
CA TRP A 57 0.46 5.36 -0.05
C TRP A 57 1.82 6.07 0.08
N ASN A 58 1.79 7.38 0.33
CA ASN A 58 2.97 8.24 0.45
C ASN A 58 3.39 8.52 1.92
N GLY A 59 2.98 7.69 2.87
CA GLY A 59 3.26 7.92 4.28
C GLY A 59 2.41 9.01 4.95
N THR A 60 1.26 9.38 4.36
CA THR A 60 0.31 10.33 4.98
C THR A 60 -1.02 9.68 5.37
N THR A 61 -1.62 10.13 6.46
CA THR A 61 -2.99 9.75 6.81
C THR A 61 -3.99 10.25 5.77
N SER A 62 -5.24 9.79 5.82
CA SER A 62 -6.33 10.34 4.99
C SER A 62 -6.58 11.84 5.19
N SER A 63 -6.10 12.43 6.29
CA SER A 63 -6.13 13.87 6.54
C SER A 63 -4.90 14.62 6.03
N GLY A 64 -3.96 13.93 5.37
CA GLY A 64 -2.73 14.50 4.81
C GLY A 64 -1.60 14.70 5.83
N VAL A 65 -1.72 14.15 7.03
CA VAL A 65 -0.68 14.27 8.07
C VAL A 65 0.37 13.17 7.86
N ARG A 66 1.65 13.53 7.80
CA ARG A 66 2.74 12.53 7.75
C ARG A 66 2.75 11.65 8.98
N VAL A 67 2.85 10.34 8.76
CA VAL A 67 3.02 9.38 9.84
C VAL A 67 4.49 9.38 10.30
N PRO A 68 4.77 9.08 11.58
CA PRO A 68 6.14 8.94 12.05
C PRO A 68 6.85 7.73 11.40
N THR A 69 8.18 7.74 11.41
CA THR A 69 8.99 6.55 11.13
C THR A 69 8.54 5.39 12.03
N GLY A 70 8.33 4.21 11.45
CA GLY A 70 7.88 3.06 12.21
C GLY A 70 7.28 1.95 11.37
N THR A 71 6.72 0.95 12.05
CA THR A 71 6.07 -0.20 11.42
C THR A 71 4.56 -0.02 11.40
N TYR A 72 3.98 -0.22 10.22
CA TYR A 72 2.56 -0.13 9.94
C TYR A 72 2.04 -1.45 9.40
N ILE A 73 0.75 -1.70 9.60
CA ILE A 73 0.08 -2.89 9.08
C ILE A 73 -0.63 -2.49 7.79
N TYR A 74 -0.44 -3.24 6.72
CA TYR A 74 -1.23 -3.08 5.52
C TYR A 74 -2.22 -4.24 5.35
N LYS A 75 -3.36 -3.91 4.72
CA LYS A 75 -4.32 -4.87 4.21
C LYS A 75 -4.62 -4.49 2.75
N VAL A 76 -4.45 -5.44 1.84
CA VAL A 76 -4.71 -5.24 0.42
C VAL A 76 -5.64 -6.30 -0.12
N GLU A 77 -6.56 -5.88 -0.97
CA GLU A 77 -7.44 -6.77 -1.74
C GLU A 77 -7.09 -6.63 -3.22
N VAL A 78 -6.76 -7.76 -3.85
CA VAL A 78 -6.29 -7.79 -5.23
C VAL A 78 -7.21 -8.68 -6.05
N GLU A 79 -7.64 -8.19 -7.20
CA GLU A 79 -8.38 -8.96 -8.19
C GLU A 79 -7.41 -9.69 -9.12
N LEU A 80 -7.59 -11.01 -9.22
CA LEU A 80 -6.80 -11.87 -10.10
C LEU A 80 -7.44 -11.99 -11.48
N LEU A 81 -6.68 -12.49 -12.45
CA LEU A 81 -7.17 -12.75 -13.82
C LEU A 81 -8.40 -13.66 -13.90
N ASN A 82 -8.62 -14.53 -12.91
CA ASN A 82 -9.76 -15.44 -12.84
C ASN A 82 -10.94 -14.85 -12.04
N GLU A 83 -10.98 -13.54 -11.87
CA GLU A 83 -11.99 -12.78 -11.11
C GLU A 83 -12.05 -13.11 -9.61
N LYS A 84 -11.15 -13.97 -9.11
CA LYS A 84 -11.02 -14.18 -7.66
C LYS A 84 -10.36 -12.97 -7.03
N THR A 85 -10.80 -12.66 -5.82
CA THR A 85 -10.15 -11.67 -4.97
C THR A 85 -9.28 -12.38 -3.95
N GLU A 86 -8.02 -11.98 -3.84
CA GLU A 86 -7.12 -12.39 -2.78
C GLU A 86 -6.92 -11.27 -1.77
N LEU A 87 -7.02 -11.62 -0.49
CA LEU A 87 -6.73 -10.74 0.61
C LEU A 87 -5.33 -11.03 1.15
N MET A 88 -4.48 -10.01 1.20
CA MET A 88 -3.14 -10.11 1.77
C MET A 88 -2.97 -9.08 2.89
N THR A 89 -2.25 -9.49 3.93
CA THR A 89 -1.89 -8.63 5.05
C THR A 89 -0.40 -8.77 5.32
N GLY A 90 0.19 -7.72 5.88
CA GLY A 90 1.58 -7.71 6.24
C GLY A 90 1.97 -6.42 6.94
N VAL A 91 3.27 -6.21 7.04
CA VAL A 91 3.83 -5.01 7.65
C VAL A 91 4.70 -4.25 6.66
N VAL A 92 4.71 -2.93 6.79
CA VAL A 92 5.57 -2.02 6.04
C VAL A 92 6.29 -1.09 7.01
N GLN A 93 7.58 -0.90 6.80
CA GLN A 93 8.41 0.06 7.52
C GLN A 93 8.43 1.39 6.76
N VAL A 94 8.16 2.48 7.48
CA VAL A 94 8.32 3.86 6.99
C VAL A 94 9.62 4.40 7.57
N PHE A 95 10.50 4.89 6.71
CA PHE A 95 11.77 5.53 7.09
C PHE A 95 11.65 7.05 7.05
#